data_AF-A0A9R0WYX1-F1
#
_entry.id   AF-A0A9R0WYX1-F1
#
_cell.length_a   1.000
_cell.length_b   1.000
_cell.length_c   1.000
_cell.angle_alpha   90.00
_cell.angle_beta   90.00
_cell.angle_gamma   90.00
#
_symmetry.space_group_name_H-M   'P 1'
#
loop_
_entity.id
_entity.type
_entity.pdbx_description
1 polymer ?
#
loop_
_entity_poly.entity_id
_entity_poly.type
_entity_poly.pdbx_seq_one_letter_code
_entity_poly.pdbx_strand_id
1 'polypeptide(L)' 'MVEADRHIKDLTIITEYVGEVDYLRNCEHDDGDSMMTLLFAEPPSKSLVICPDRRSNIARFINGINNRKA' A
#
# COMPACT_ATOMS: atom_id res chain seq x y z
N MET A 1 4.18 2.28 -13.77
CA MET A 1 4.93 1.03 -13.48
C MET A 1 6.34 1.43 -13.07
N VAL A 2 6.83 0.89 -11.95
CA VAL A 2 8.17 1.15 -11.43
C VAL A 2 9.10 0.03 -11.89
N GLU A 3 10.29 0.37 -12.34
CA GLU A 3 11.35 -0.57 -12.71
C GLU A 3 12.70 -0.12 -12.15
N ALA A 4 13.63 -1.06 -12.00
CA ALA A 4 14.96 -0.76 -11.51
C ALA A 4 15.84 -0.22 -12.65
N ASP A 5 16.28 1.02 -12.56
CA ASP A 5 17.26 1.60 -13.51
C ASP A 5 18.64 0.91 -13.40
N ARG A 6 18.94 0.33 -12.23
CA ARG A 6 20.22 -0.32 -11.92
C ARG A 6 20.02 -1.53 -11.02
N HIS A 7 21.10 -2.30 -10.86
CA HIS A 7 21.12 -3.44 -9.96
C HIS A 7 20.86 -3.04 -8.50
N ILE A 8 19.78 -3.59 -7.92
CA ILE A 8 19.44 -3.50 -6.50
C ILE A 8 19.88 -4.82 -5.84
N LYS A 9 20.74 -4.73 -4.82
CA LYS A 9 21.22 -5.93 -4.10
C LYS A 9 20.10 -6.55 -3.27
N ASP A 10 20.22 -7.83 -2.99
CA ASP A 10 19.34 -8.50 -2.02
C ASP A 10 19.35 -7.79 -0.66
N LEU A 11 18.22 -7.84 0.06
CA LEU A 11 17.95 -7.17 1.33
C LEU A 11 18.06 -5.62 1.31
N THR A 12 18.06 -4.99 0.13
CA THR A 12 17.99 -3.52 0.03
C THR A 12 16.59 -3.02 0.37
N ILE A 13 16.48 -2.07 1.31
CA ILE A 13 15.24 -1.35 1.58
C ILE A 13 14.88 -0.50 0.35
N ILE A 14 13.70 -0.71 -0.25
CA ILE A 14 13.26 0.01 -1.44
C ILE A 14 12.58 1.33 -1.05
N THR A 15 11.48 1.25 -0.30
CA THR A 15 10.71 2.41 0.15
C THR A 15 9.71 1.99 1.22
N GLU A 16 9.32 2.93 2.08
CA GLU A 16 8.11 2.82 2.90
C GLU A 16 6.86 3.05 2.02
N TYR A 17 5.73 2.44 2.39
CA TYR A 17 4.43 2.73 1.79
C TYR A 17 3.77 3.90 2.54
N VAL A 18 3.65 5.07 1.92
CA VAL A 18 3.16 6.28 2.60
C VAL A 18 1.87 6.82 1.97
N GLY A 19 1.02 7.39 2.81
CA GLY A 19 -0.24 8.02 2.44
C GLY A 19 -0.96 8.60 3.65
N GLU A 20 -2.18 9.10 3.45
CA GLU A 20 -3.04 9.49 4.56
C GLU A 20 -3.44 8.22 5.34
N VAL A 21 -3.38 8.27 6.67
CA VAL A 21 -3.81 7.14 7.52
C VAL A 21 -5.22 7.40 7.99
N ASP A 22 -6.10 6.45 7.75
CA ASP A 22 -7.49 6.52 8.20
C ASP A 22 -7.96 5.15 8.73
N TYR A 23 -9.11 5.14 9.40
CA TYR A 23 -9.78 3.93 9.83
C TYR A 23 -10.36 3.19 8.62
N LEU A 24 -10.19 1.87 8.59
CA LEU A 24 -10.69 1.00 7.52
C LEU A 24 -12.18 1.26 7.20
N ARG A 25 -13.01 1.46 8.24
CA ARG A 25 -14.45 1.73 8.08
C ARG A 25 -14.79 3.01 7.32
N ASN A 26 -13.88 3.99 7.30
CA ASN A 26 -14.07 5.26 6.59
C ASN A 26 -13.78 5.11 5.09
N CYS A 27 -13.05 4.06 4.71
CA CYS A 27 -12.58 3.81 3.35
C CYS A 27 -13.34 2.67 2.64
N GLU A 28 -14.42 2.14 3.22
CA GLU A 28 -15.18 1.02 2.65
C GLU A 28 -15.82 1.33 1.29
N HIS A 29 -16.08 2.61 1.02
CA HIS A 29 -16.64 3.11 -0.24
C HIS A 29 -15.62 3.93 -1.02
N ASP A 30 -14.33 3.80 -0.71
CA ASP A 30 -13.25 4.44 -1.46
C ASP A 30 -13.02 3.67 -2.77
N ASP A 31 -12.94 4.40 -3.89
CA ASP A 31 -12.65 3.86 -5.22
C ASP A 31 -11.13 3.73 -5.48
N GLY A 32 -10.29 4.07 -4.49
CA GLY A 32 -8.84 3.96 -4.55
C GLY A 32 -8.36 2.51 -4.70
N ASP A 33 -7.59 2.23 -5.75
CA ASP A 33 -7.05 0.89 -6.06
C ASP A 33 -5.75 0.54 -5.30
N SER A 34 -5.25 1.50 -4.51
CA SER A 34 -3.91 1.50 -3.91
C SER A 34 -3.95 1.51 -2.38
N MET A 35 -5.05 1.08 -1.74
CA MET A 35 -5.07 1.00 -0.27
C MET A 35 -4.11 -0.07 0.25
N MET A 36 -3.42 0.22 1.36
CA MET A 36 -2.59 -0.75 2.07
C MET A 36 -2.96 -0.82 3.55
N THR A 37 -3.16 -2.04 4.07
CA THR A 37 -3.40 -2.24 5.51
C THR A 37 -2.19 -1.81 6.32
N LEU A 38 -2.40 -0.93 7.30
CA LEU A 38 -1.38 -0.53 8.28
C LEU A 38 -1.49 -1.33 9.57
N LEU A 39 -2.72 -1.47 10.07
CA LEU A 39 -3.01 -2.17 11.32
C LEU A 39 -4.31 -2.96 11.19
N PHE A 40 -4.24 -4.26 11.50
CA PHE A 40 -5.42 -5.10 11.71
C PHE A 40 -5.62 -5.27 13.21
N ALA A 41 -6.74 -4.77 13.74
CA ALA A 41 -7.00 -4.71 15.17
C ALA A 41 -8.29 -5.44 15.59
N GLU A 42 -8.33 -5.85 16.85
CA GLU A 42 -9.56 -6.26 17.53
C GLU A 42 -9.89 -5.19 18.59
N PRO A 43 -11.01 -4.44 18.45
CA PRO A 43 -12.09 -4.61 17.47
C PRO A 43 -11.76 -4.08 16.06
N PRO A 44 -12.42 -4.60 15.00
CA PRO A 44 -12.18 -4.20 13.59
C PRO A 44 -12.34 -2.70 13.31
N SER A 45 -13.15 -2.01 14.12
CA SER A 45 -13.36 -0.56 14.02
C SER A 45 -12.11 0.28 14.32
N LYS A 46 -11.06 -0.34 14.88
CA LYS A 46 -9.75 0.27 15.13
C LYS A 46 -8.69 -0.10 14.08
N SER A 47 -9.04 -0.89 13.07
CA SER A 47 -8.13 -1.20 11.96
C SER A 47 -7.84 0.06 11.16
N LEU A 48 -6.59 0.21 10.73
CA LEU A 48 -6.09 1.36 9.99
C LEU A 48 -5.60 0.95 8.61
N VAL A 49 -5.82 1.82 7.64
CA VAL A 49 -5.32 1.71 6.27
C VAL A 49 -4.53 2.97 5.90
N ILE A 50 -3.63 2.81 4.95
CA ILE A 50 -2.95 3.90 4.26
C ILE A 50 -3.67 4.12 2.92
N CYS A 51 -4.17 5.34 2.71
CA CYS A 51 -4.84 5.81 1.49
C CYS A 51 -3.91 6.81 0.77
N PRO A 52 -3.21 6.38 -0.30
CA PRO A 52 -2.24 7.23 -0.98
C PRO A 52 -2.85 8.23 -1.99
N ASP A 53 -4.17 8.39 -2.06
CA ASP A 53 -4.86 9.06 -3.17
C ASP A 53 -4.55 10.55 -3.34
N ARG A 54 -4.32 11.26 -2.23
CA ARG A 54 -3.99 12.69 -2.22
C ARG A 54 -2.51 12.98 -2.01
N ARG A 55 -1.86 12.18 -1.18
CA ARG A 55 -0.45 12.33 -0.77
C ARG A 55 0.19 10.95 -0.77
N SER A 56 1.30 10.78 -1.46
CA SER A 56 1.96 9.47 -1.58
C SER A 56 3.41 9.59 -2.02
N ASN A 57 4.10 8.45 -2.12
CA ASN A 57 5.41 8.31 -2.77
C ASN A 57 5.37 7.26 -3.89
N ILE A 58 6.54 6.80 -4.33
CA ILE A 58 6.69 5.83 -5.42
C ILE A 58 6.11 4.44 -5.12
N ALA A 59 5.92 4.08 -3.85
CA ALA A 59 5.53 2.73 -3.43
C ALA A 59 4.18 2.30 -4.02
N ARG A 60 3.23 3.24 -4.18
CA ARG A 60 1.90 2.95 -4.73
C ARG A 60 1.92 2.49 -6.20
N PHE A 61 3.04 2.72 -6.92
CA PHE A 61 3.17 2.37 -8.33
C PHE A 61 3.95 1.07 -8.57
N ILE A 62 4.33 0.36 -7.50
CA ILE A 62 4.93 -0.97 -7.58
C ILE A 62 3.83 -1.97 -7.92
N ASN A 63 4.03 -2.72 -9.02
CA ASN A 63 3.04 -3.68 -9.48
C ASN A 63 2.97 -4.93 -8.60
N GLY A 64 1.77 -5.47 -8.43
CA GLY A 64 1.54 -6.80 -7.84
C GLY A 64 1.72 -7.94 -8.83
N ILE A 65 1.78 -9.17 -8.31
CA ILE A 65 1.80 -10.41 -9.10
C ILE A 65 0.38 -10.96 -9.32
N ASN A 66 0.23 -11.87 -10.29
CA ASN A 66 -1.03 -12.56 -10.53
C ASN A 66 -1.13 -13.85 -9.70
N ASN A 67 -1.84 -13.79 -8.57
CA ASN A 67 -2.01 -14.92 -7.64
C ASN A 67 -2.89 -16.07 -8.16
N ARG A 68 -3.55 -15.94 -9.33
CA ARG A 68 -4.31 -17.06 -9.94
C ARG A 68 -3.46 -17.95 -10.84
N LYS A 69 -2.24 -17.52 -11.17
CA LYS A 69 -1.29 -18.24 -12.02
C LYS A 69 -0.02 -18.66 -11.25
N ALA A 70 0.02 -18.39 -9.95
CA ALA A 70 1.11 -18.74 -9.05
C ALA A 70 0.86 -20.11 -8.44
#